data_AF-A0A520D3A9-F1
#
_entry.id   AF-A0A520D3A9-F1
#
_cell.length_a   1.000
_cell.length_b   1.000
_cell.length_c   1.000
_cell.angle_alpha   90.00
_cell.angle_beta   90.00
_cell.angle_gamma   90.00
#
_symmetry.space_group_name_H-M   'P 1'
#
loop_
_entity.id
_entity.type
_entity.pdbx_description
1 polymer ?
#
loop_
_entity_poly.entity_id
_entity_poly.type
_entity_poly.pdbx_seq_one_letter_code
_entity_poly.pdbx_strand_id
1 'polypeptide(L)'
;MKKQIAIFCLGCALLISSCKKETEEIDTTYPIIDVSATTAFPKQCSVIKRGEKFRFSASFSDNVELGSSSIDIHHNFDQHSHSTEVSECNVEPVKSPVKPYLLIKTLNIPSGQKSYNINEEITFNGIIHKAGPIGGWGQVNRTLDVRFN
;
A
#
# COMPACT_ATOMS: atom_id res chain seq x y z
N MET A 1 -38.75 -50.92 -24.88
CA MET A 1 -38.94 -49.96 -23.77
C MET A 1 -37.96 -50.17 -22.61
N LYS A 2 -37.83 -51.37 -22.02
CA LYS A 2 -36.91 -51.63 -20.89
C LYS A 2 -35.42 -51.37 -21.18
N LYS A 3 -34.93 -51.66 -22.40
CA LYS A 3 -33.53 -51.42 -22.81
C LYS A 3 -33.18 -49.93 -23.03
N GLN A 4 -34.17 -49.09 -23.37
CA GLN A 4 -33.93 -47.65 -23.58
C GLN A 4 -33.88 -46.88 -22.25
N ILE A 5 -34.62 -47.34 -21.23
CA ILE A 5 -34.55 -46.78 -19.87
C ILE A 5 -33.17 -47.01 -19.25
N ALA A 6 -32.57 -48.19 -19.48
CA ALA A 6 -31.23 -48.51 -18.95
C ALA A 6 -30.12 -47.61 -19.54
N ILE A 7 -30.22 -47.22 -20.82
CA ILE A 7 -29.25 -46.35 -21.50
C ILE A 7 -29.39 -44.90 -21.01
N PHE A 8 -30.62 -44.45 -20.73
CA PHE A 8 -30.86 -43.12 -20.18
C PHE A 8 -30.32 -42.98 -18.75
N CYS A 9 -30.45 -44.02 -17.92
CA CYS A 9 -29.89 -44.03 -16.57
C CYS A 9 -28.35 -44.07 -16.55
N LEU A 10 -27.71 -44.70 -17.53
CA LEU A 10 -26.25 -44.75 -17.63
C LEU A 10 -25.63 -43.43 -18.12
N GLY A 11 -26.36 -42.65 -18.92
CA GLY A 11 -25.94 -41.31 -19.37
C GLY A 11 -25.99 -40.24 -18.27
N CYS A 12 -26.95 -40.32 -17.34
CA CYS A 12 -27.05 -39.39 -16.22
C CYS A 12 -25.94 -39.56 -15.16
N ALA A 13 -25.30 -40.73 -15.09
CA ALA A 13 -24.25 -41.01 -14.10
C ALA A 13 -22.92 -40.27 -14.39
N LEU A 14 -22.74 -39.73 -15.60
CA LEU A 14 -21.50 -39.05 -16.01
C LEU A 14 -21.51 -37.53 -15.74
N LEU A 15 -22.61 -36.96 -15.23
CA LEU A 15 -22.74 -35.51 -14.98
C LEU A 15 -22.42 -35.08 -13.55
N ILE A 16 -22.06 -35.99 -12.65
CA ILE A 16 -21.65 -35.69 -11.27
C ILE A 16 -20.12 -35.56 -11.12
N SER A 17 -19.46 -35.00 -12.13
CA SER A 17 -18.10 -34.47 -11.95
C SER A 17 -18.18 -33.29 -10.97
N SER A 18 -18.11 -33.61 -9.69
CA SER A 18 -17.93 -32.64 -8.61
C SER A 18 -16.68 -31.85 -8.93
N CYS A 19 -16.83 -30.58 -9.30
CA CYS A 19 -15.75 -29.62 -9.23
C CYS A 19 -15.25 -29.64 -7.79
N LYS A 20 -14.17 -30.39 -7.53
CA LYS A 20 -13.35 -30.11 -6.36
C LYS A 20 -12.95 -28.66 -6.52
N LYS A 21 -13.47 -27.79 -5.65
CA LYS A 21 -12.80 -26.52 -5.41
C LYS A 21 -11.46 -26.94 -4.85
N GLU A 22 -10.43 -26.94 -5.69
CA GLU A 22 -9.08 -26.91 -5.17
C GLU A 22 -9.05 -25.72 -4.23
N THR A 23 -8.66 -25.98 -2.98
CA THR A 23 -8.50 -24.93 -1.99
C THR A 23 -7.26 -24.16 -2.43
N GLU A 24 -7.43 -23.29 -3.43
CA GLU A 24 -6.43 -22.30 -3.82
C GLU A 24 -6.05 -21.58 -2.53
N GLU A 25 -4.77 -21.66 -2.15
CA GLU A 25 -4.30 -20.96 -0.96
C GLU A 25 -4.54 -19.47 -1.17
N ILE A 26 -5.44 -18.92 -0.35
CA ILE A 26 -5.75 -17.49 -0.41
C ILE A 26 -4.52 -16.77 0.13
N ASP A 27 -3.90 -15.97 -0.72
CA ASP A 27 -2.82 -15.10 -0.31
C ASP A 27 -3.34 -14.05 0.67
N THR A 28 -2.80 -14.04 1.88
CA THR A 28 -3.13 -13.07 2.93
C THR A 28 -1.91 -12.25 3.34
N THR A 29 -0.81 -12.33 2.59
CA THR A 29 0.41 -11.60 2.91
C THR A 29 0.32 -10.21 2.33
N TYR A 30 0.51 -9.19 3.16
CA TYR A 30 0.54 -7.82 2.69
C TYR A 30 1.92 -7.46 2.13
N PRO A 31 1.98 -6.53 1.17
CA PRO A 31 3.24 -6.02 0.69
C PRO A 31 3.97 -5.27 1.82
N ILE A 32 5.29 -5.14 1.72
CA ILE A 32 6.14 -4.51 2.72
C ILE A 32 6.68 -3.20 2.15
N ILE A 33 6.72 -2.16 2.99
CA ILE A 33 7.43 -0.92 2.72
C ILE A 33 8.67 -0.89 3.63
N ASP A 34 9.85 -0.87 3.01
CA ASP A 34 11.14 -0.80 3.68
C ASP A 34 11.77 0.59 3.48
N VAL A 35 12.06 1.22 4.62
CA VAL A 35 12.67 2.55 4.73
C VAL A 35 13.93 2.55 5.59
N SER A 36 14.47 1.35 5.85
CA SER A 36 15.73 1.16 6.56
C SER A 36 16.93 1.68 5.76
N ALA A 37 16.83 1.69 4.42
CA ALA A 37 17.87 2.17 3.53
C ALA A 37 18.36 3.59 3.90
N THR A 38 19.66 3.84 3.78
CA THR A 38 20.23 5.17 4.04
C THR A 38 19.71 6.23 3.08
N THR A 39 19.33 5.81 1.87
CA THR A 39 18.74 6.64 0.82
C THR A 39 17.22 6.82 0.95
N ALA A 40 16.58 6.17 1.93
CA ALA A 40 15.14 6.31 2.14
C ALA A 40 14.81 7.70 2.70
N PHE A 41 13.79 8.34 2.14
CA PHE A 41 13.34 9.67 2.55
C PHE A 41 11.85 9.87 2.17
N PRO A 42 11.06 10.59 2.99
CA PRO A 42 11.41 11.13 4.31
C PRO A 42 11.45 10.04 5.37
N LYS A 43 12.44 10.06 6.25
CA LYS A 43 12.39 9.24 7.48
C LYS A 43 11.56 9.95 8.53
N GLN A 44 11.09 9.23 9.55
CA GLN A 44 10.41 9.86 10.66
C GLN A 44 11.24 11.04 11.23
N CYS A 45 10.55 12.14 11.52
CA CYS A 45 11.09 13.42 11.98
C CYS A 45 11.90 14.22 10.96
N SER A 46 11.96 13.79 9.69
CA SER A 46 12.59 14.58 8.61
C SER A 46 11.86 15.91 8.42
N VAL A 47 12.61 16.99 8.19
CA VAL A 47 12.03 18.30 7.90
C VAL A 47 11.93 18.47 6.38
N ILE A 48 10.71 18.60 5.87
CA ILE A 48 10.43 18.98 4.48
C ILE A 48 10.02 20.45 4.47
N LYS A 49 10.67 21.26 3.64
CA LYS A 49 10.44 22.71 3.63
C LYS A 49 9.35 23.09 2.64
N ARG A 50 8.49 24.03 3.06
CA ARG A 50 7.46 24.63 2.21
C ARG A 50 8.08 25.29 0.99
N GLY A 51 7.48 25.04 -0.18
CA GLY A 51 7.90 25.60 -1.46
C GLY A 51 9.13 24.93 -2.07
N GLU A 52 9.71 23.95 -1.38
CA GLU A 52 10.84 23.18 -1.90
C GLU A 52 10.36 21.87 -2.53
N LYS A 53 11.22 21.34 -3.40
CA LYS A 53 11.09 19.97 -3.89
C LYS A 53 11.90 19.06 -3.00
N PHE A 54 11.38 17.86 -2.75
CA PHE A 54 12.13 16.80 -2.11
C PHE A 54 11.99 15.51 -2.91
N ARG A 55 12.86 14.55 -2.64
CA ARG A 55 12.83 13.24 -3.30
C ARG A 55 12.30 12.18 -2.35
N PHE A 56 11.13 11.66 -2.65
CA PHE A 56 10.57 10.50 -1.97
C PHE A 56 11.31 9.24 -2.44
N SER A 57 11.76 8.42 -1.50
CA SER A 57 12.54 7.21 -1.75
C SER A 57 12.19 6.12 -0.73
N ALA A 58 11.69 4.98 -1.22
CA ALA A 58 11.34 3.81 -0.40
C ALA A 58 11.37 2.53 -1.24
N SER A 59 11.65 1.39 -0.60
CA SER A 59 11.68 0.07 -1.26
C SER A 59 10.44 -0.73 -0.91
N PHE A 60 9.74 -1.24 -1.92
CA PHE A 60 8.53 -2.04 -1.73
C PHE A 60 8.79 -3.49 -2.12
N SER A 61 8.14 -4.44 -1.45
CA SER A 61 8.16 -5.85 -1.82
C SER A 61 6.84 -6.56 -1.55
N ASP A 62 6.58 -7.66 -2.25
CA ASP A 62 5.39 -8.51 -2.09
C ASP A 62 5.77 -9.99 -2.36
N ASN A 63 5.07 -10.93 -1.72
CA ASN A 63 5.32 -12.37 -1.91
C ASN A 63 4.90 -12.86 -3.30
N VAL A 64 3.86 -12.25 -3.88
CA VAL A 64 3.31 -12.60 -5.20
C VAL A 64 3.72 -11.59 -6.25
N GLU A 65 3.25 -10.35 -6.15
CA GLU A 65 3.46 -9.28 -7.12
C GLU A 65 2.97 -7.93 -6.55
N LEU A 66 3.76 -6.88 -6.75
CA LEU A 66 3.34 -5.50 -6.50
C LEU A 66 2.31 -5.06 -7.55
N GLY A 67 1.20 -4.49 -7.10
CA GLY A 67 0.16 -3.93 -7.95
C GLY A 67 0.27 -2.41 -8.02
N SER A 68 -0.66 -1.72 -7.35
CA SER A 68 -0.73 -0.26 -7.36
C SER A 68 0.04 0.35 -6.19
N SER A 69 0.55 1.56 -6.40
CA SER A 69 1.12 2.36 -5.31
C SER A 69 0.63 3.80 -5.33
N SER A 70 0.47 4.40 -4.16
CA SER A 70 0.18 5.82 -3.98
C SER A 70 1.05 6.43 -2.90
N ILE A 71 1.30 7.74 -3.04
CA ILE A 71 1.85 8.59 -1.99
C ILE A 71 0.75 9.55 -1.58
N ASP A 72 0.36 9.49 -0.30
CA ASP A 72 -0.56 10.41 0.38
C ASP A 72 0.24 11.30 1.35
N ILE A 73 0.30 12.59 1.05
CA ILE A 73 0.90 13.60 1.92
C ILE A 73 -0.20 14.54 2.39
N HIS A 74 -0.42 14.57 3.70
CA HIS A 74 -1.31 15.53 4.33
C HIS A 74 -0.72 16.06 5.62
N HIS A 75 -1.40 17.02 6.24
CA HIS A 75 -0.98 17.59 7.52
C HIS A 75 -1.63 16.85 8.66
N ASN A 76 -0.84 16.63 9.70
CA ASN A 76 -1.28 16.08 10.97
C ASN A 76 -1.59 17.17 12.02
N PHE A 77 -2.77 17.79 11.91
CA PHE A 77 -3.16 18.91 12.79
C PHE A 77 -3.48 18.50 14.23
N ASP A 78 -3.92 17.26 14.43
CA ASP A 78 -4.33 16.68 15.71
C ASP A 78 -3.26 15.75 16.32
N GLN A 79 -2.07 15.68 15.70
CA GLN A 79 -0.94 14.83 16.10
C GLN A 79 -1.21 13.33 16.06
N HIS A 80 -2.23 12.89 15.32
CA HIS A 80 -2.57 11.49 15.15
C HIS A 80 -1.50 10.74 14.34
N SER A 81 -0.97 9.64 14.88
CA SER A 81 0.11 8.87 14.26
C SER A 81 -0.19 7.37 14.27
N HIS A 82 0.22 6.70 13.21
CA HIS A 82 0.16 5.23 13.07
C HIS A 82 1.55 4.66 12.82
N SER A 83 2.53 5.15 13.59
CA SER A 83 3.91 4.69 13.50
C SER A 83 4.07 3.27 14.00
N THR A 84 4.85 2.49 13.27
CA THR A 84 5.52 1.28 13.79
C THR A 84 6.97 1.58 14.17
N GLU A 85 7.47 2.79 13.91
CA GLU A 85 8.83 3.21 14.24
C GLU A 85 8.93 3.60 15.73
N VAL A 86 10.07 3.30 16.35
CA VAL A 86 10.29 3.40 17.81
C VAL A 86 10.54 4.84 18.28
N SER A 87 10.94 5.74 17.38
CA SER A 87 11.23 7.13 17.74
C SER A 87 9.94 7.93 17.97
N GLU A 88 10.02 9.01 18.73
CA GLU A 88 8.99 10.05 18.79
C GLU A 88 9.59 11.36 18.29
N CYS A 89 8.80 12.15 17.55
CA CYS A 89 9.22 13.47 17.11
C CYS A 89 8.77 14.53 18.10
N ASN A 90 9.59 15.56 18.34
CA ASN A 90 9.10 16.78 18.97
C ASN A 90 8.05 17.42 18.06
N VAL A 91 6.78 17.31 18.45
CA VAL A 91 5.61 17.88 17.77
C VAL A 91 5.30 19.27 18.32
N GLU A 92 4.85 20.18 17.45
CA GLU A 92 4.27 21.44 17.92
C GLU A 92 2.85 21.23 18.44
N PRO A 93 2.32 22.16 19.25
CA PRO A 93 0.95 22.09 19.75
C PRO A 93 -0.09 21.87 18.65
N VAL A 94 -1.19 21.20 18.99
CA VAL A 94 -2.37 21.02 18.13
C VAL A 94 -2.85 22.37 17.59
N LYS A 95 -3.17 22.42 16.28
CA LYS A 95 -3.61 23.64 15.60
C LYS A 95 -4.88 23.37 14.80
N SER A 96 -5.73 24.39 14.65
CA SER A 96 -6.82 24.32 13.69
C SER A 96 -6.27 24.38 12.25
N PRO A 97 -6.80 23.55 11.33
CA PRO A 97 -6.36 23.56 9.93
C PRO A 97 -6.70 24.90 9.26
N VAL A 98 -5.68 25.57 8.72
CA VAL A 98 -5.82 26.76 7.88
C VAL A 98 -5.19 26.46 6.52
N LYS A 99 -6.03 26.21 5.51
CA LYS A 99 -5.63 25.77 4.15
C LYS A 99 -4.71 24.52 4.18
N PRO A 100 -5.26 23.38 4.61
CA PRO A 100 -4.49 22.14 4.70
C PRO A 100 -3.97 21.73 3.32
N TYR A 101 -2.74 21.23 3.29
CA TYR A 101 -2.19 20.63 2.08
C TYR A 101 -2.57 19.15 2.02
N LEU A 102 -2.99 18.71 0.85
CA LEU A 102 -3.26 17.32 0.51
C LEU A 102 -2.62 17.04 -0.86
N LEU A 103 -1.84 15.98 -0.93
CA LEU A 103 -1.35 15.41 -2.17
C LEU A 103 -1.64 13.93 -2.16
N ILE A 104 -2.32 13.43 -3.18
CA ILE A 104 -2.45 12.00 -3.46
C ILE A 104 -1.90 11.77 -4.86
N LYS A 105 -0.79 11.05 -4.95
CA LYS A 105 -0.11 10.75 -6.22
C LYS A 105 0.00 9.25 -6.41
N THR A 106 -0.72 8.72 -7.39
CA THR A 106 -0.55 7.33 -7.84
C THR A 106 0.76 7.18 -8.60
N LEU A 107 1.46 6.08 -8.36
CA LEU A 107 2.72 5.73 -9.00
C LEU A 107 2.58 4.38 -9.69
N ASN A 108 3.08 4.33 -10.93
CA ASN A 108 2.99 3.15 -11.77
C ASN A 108 4.15 2.20 -11.44
N ILE A 109 3.81 1.02 -10.93
CA ILE A 109 4.76 -0.09 -10.81
C ILE A 109 4.58 -0.98 -12.05
N PRO A 110 5.65 -1.34 -12.78
CA PRO A 110 5.55 -2.30 -13.87
C PRO A 110 5.00 -3.65 -13.38
N SER A 111 4.16 -4.32 -14.18
CA SER A 111 3.68 -5.66 -13.83
C SER A 111 4.82 -6.69 -13.77
N GLY A 112 4.63 -7.71 -12.95
CA GLY A 112 5.53 -8.82 -12.70
C GLY A 112 6.59 -8.53 -11.64
N GLN A 113 6.58 -7.34 -11.04
CA GLN A 113 7.60 -6.95 -10.06
C GLN A 113 7.22 -7.43 -8.67
N LYS A 114 8.09 -8.22 -8.04
CA LYS A 114 7.98 -8.56 -6.61
C LYS A 114 8.66 -7.53 -5.70
N SER A 115 9.55 -6.72 -6.26
CA SER A 115 10.25 -5.66 -5.56
C SER A 115 10.35 -4.43 -6.46
N TYR A 116 10.19 -3.24 -5.89
CA TYR A 116 10.30 -1.99 -6.63
C TYR A 116 10.80 -0.87 -5.73
N ASN A 117 11.76 -0.09 -6.19
CA ASN A 117 12.21 1.10 -5.48
C ASN A 117 11.55 2.32 -6.12
N ILE A 118 10.77 3.04 -5.31
CA ILE A 118 10.19 4.31 -5.73
C ILE A 118 11.21 5.40 -5.48
N ASN A 119 11.42 6.26 -6.48
CA ASN A 119 12.32 7.41 -6.39
C ASN A 119 11.72 8.60 -7.14
N GLU A 120 10.88 9.37 -6.44
CA GLU A 120 10.00 10.37 -7.03
C GLU A 120 10.29 11.77 -6.51
N GLU A 121 10.46 12.75 -7.41
CA GLU A 121 10.52 14.15 -7.03
C GLU A 121 9.12 14.69 -6.76
N ILE A 122 8.93 15.28 -5.58
CA ILE A 122 7.67 15.85 -5.12
C ILE A 122 7.87 17.32 -4.81
N THR A 123 7.01 18.16 -5.38
CA THR A 123 6.93 19.58 -5.02
C THR A 123 6.04 19.70 -3.78
N PHE A 124 6.57 20.26 -2.70
CA PHE A 124 5.84 20.37 -1.45
C PHE A 124 5.41 21.82 -1.17
N ASN A 125 4.10 22.08 -1.21
CA ASN A 125 3.54 23.42 -1.01
C ASN A 125 2.72 23.55 0.28
N GLY A 126 2.84 22.59 1.19
CA GLY A 126 2.18 22.63 2.50
C GLY A 126 2.97 23.41 3.56
N ILE A 127 2.49 23.41 4.80
CA ILE A 127 3.12 24.04 5.97
C ILE A 127 3.63 22.92 6.90
N ILE A 128 4.84 22.40 6.65
CA ILE A 128 5.45 21.38 7.52
C ILE A 128 6.22 22.08 8.66
N HIS A 129 6.23 21.61 9.90
CA HIS A 129 5.82 20.30 10.42
C HIS A 129 7.05 19.54 10.94
N LYS A 130 6.95 18.22 10.86
CA LYS A 130 8.01 17.23 10.61
C LYS A 130 7.31 16.07 9.91
N ALA A 131 7.99 15.35 9.02
CA ALA A 131 7.39 14.17 8.41
C ALA A 131 7.17 13.08 9.48
N GLY A 132 5.95 12.55 9.53
CA GLY A 132 5.62 11.33 10.24
C GLY A 132 6.34 10.09 9.67
N PRO A 133 6.17 8.94 10.32
CA PRO A 133 6.69 7.65 9.83
C PRO A 133 6.17 7.31 8.43
N ILE A 134 6.97 6.57 7.67
CA ILE A 134 6.52 5.93 6.44
C ILE A 134 5.66 4.72 6.85
N GLY A 135 4.35 4.92 6.99
CA GLY A 135 3.42 3.83 7.28
C GLY A 135 2.76 3.29 6.02
N GLY A 136 2.70 1.97 5.86
CA GLY A 136 1.78 1.32 4.93
C GLY A 136 0.37 1.40 5.46
N TRP A 137 -0.40 2.40 5.00
CA TRP A 137 -1.79 2.54 5.39
C TRP A 137 -2.68 1.78 4.41
N GLY A 138 -3.70 1.08 4.91
CA GLY A 138 -4.67 0.41 4.06
C GLY A 138 -4.05 -0.59 3.06
N GLN A 139 -2.93 -1.23 3.43
CA GLN A 139 -2.34 -2.29 2.63
C GLN A 139 -3.38 -3.40 2.46
N VAL A 140 -3.95 -3.46 1.27
CA VAL A 140 -4.71 -4.59 0.78
C VAL A 140 -3.81 -5.32 -0.21
N ASN A 141 -4.07 -6.60 -0.47
CA ASN A 141 -3.23 -7.39 -1.37
C ASN A 141 -2.81 -6.58 -2.61
N ARG A 142 -1.50 -6.51 -2.82
CA ARG A 142 -0.86 -5.85 -3.97
C ARG A 142 -1.02 -4.32 -4.06
N THR A 143 -1.63 -3.65 -3.08
CA THR A 143 -1.77 -2.18 -3.05
C THR A 143 -0.98 -1.58 -1.89
N LEU A 144 -0.20 -0.54 -2.19
CA LEU A 144 0.60 0.19 -1.23
C LEU A 144 0.19 1.65 -1.19
N ASP A 145 -0.31 2.12 -0.05
CA ASP A 145 -0.48 3.54 0.20
C ASP A 145 0.56 3.99 1.22
N VAL A 146 1.44 4.90 0.80
CA VAL A 146 2.45 5.48 1.67
C VAL A 146 1.94 6.81 2.16
N ARG A 147 1.73 6.89 3.47
CA ARG A 147 1.16 8.07 4.11
C ARG A 147 2.17 8.79 4.98
N PHE A 148 2.24 10.10 4.84
CA PHE A 148 3.02 10.99 5.69
C PHE A 148 2.17 12.11 6.25
N ASN A 149 2.38 12.31 7.55
CA ASN A 149 1.65 13.19 8.46
C ASN A 149 2.52 14.36 8.90
#